data_AF-A0A7J2LHV2-F1
#
_entry.id   AF-A0A7J2LHV2-F1
#
_cell.length_a   1.000
_cell.length_b   1.000
_cell.length_c   1.000
_cell.angle_alpha   90.00
_cell.angle_beta   90.00
_cell.angle_gamma   90.00
#
_symmetry.space_group_name_H-M   'P 1'
#
loop_
_entity.id
_entity.type
_entity.pdbx_description
1 polymer ?
#
loop_
_entity_poly.entity_id
_entity_poly.type
_entity_poly.pdbx_seq_one_letter_code
_entity_poly.pdbx_strand_id
1 'polypeptide(L)'
;YIRLSRVDGEGGGSRVYRLRVEDNGCGVPPEHIPAAFGQILYGSKYRLRQTRGMFGLGGAMTLLYGQITTHKPVYVASSTGETDKHEYKLMIDIQRNKPIILHHKVLKNDGWRGTVIDFYLEGDYPRAMPKVLEYLKQTALVNPYANITFVDPKGRLYMFLRATKKMPPPPREIKPHPVGVDVEMLRRIIRITKCKNMVCFMRTHFHRVGKTTAIKFLKFAGIDPKTNPKDLQSEDIVRLVRSMKRFKGFLSPDASCLSPLGEELLKTGIIKELEPEFVAVCQRKPSSYGGHPFIVEVAIAYGGNIPRTGDINLYRFANKIPLLYDEASDVSWRVIKSINWRQYKVSPDMPVLVVTHICSTKVPYKTVGKEFVADIPEVRREIELGIREVARKLGYYLSKKEKAIREQKRLGVFAKYLPKIAEFSSKLVDREPPDIEVLLRRIGRFEPREISREATPGEQEASPE
;
A
#
# COMPACT_ATOMS: atom_id res chain seq x y z
N TYR A 1 -13.67 13.41 0.52
CA TYR A 1 -14.64 13.48 -0.60
C TYR A 1 -13.90 13.90 -1.86
N ILE A 2 -14.19 13.27 -3.00
CA ILE A 2 -13.58 13.56 -4.29
C ILE A 2 -14.71 13.70 -5.31
N ARG A 3 -14.72 14.77 -6.08
CA ARG A 3 -15.68 14.98 -7.17
C ARG A 3 -14.94 15.41 -8.42
N LEU A 4 -15.14 14.67 -9.51
CA LEU A 4 -14.69 15.07 -10.83
C LEU A 4 -15.92 15.46 -11.65
N SER A 5 -16.02 16.73 -12.05
CA SER A 5 -17.14 17.22 -12.85
C SER A 5 -16.63 17.61 -14.23
N ARG A 6 -17.34 17.21 -15.29
CA ARG A 6 -17.05 17.69 -16.65
C ARG A 6 -17.51 19.13 -16.78
N VAL A 7 -16.68 19.99 -17.40
CA VAL A 7 -16.98 21.42 -17.57
C VAL A 7 -17.42 21.74 -18.99
N ASP A 8 -16.83 21.12 -20.01
CA ASP A 8 -17.14 21.41 -21.42
C ASP A 8 -18.11 20.42 -22.07
N GLY A 9 -18.96 20.94 -22.98
CA GLY A 9 -19.90 20.20 -23.84
C GLY A 9 -19.22 19.32 -24.90
N GLU A 10 -20.00 18.62 -25.71
CA GLU A 10 -19.57 17.55 -26.62
C GLU A 10 -18.59 18.01 -27.72
N GLY A 11 -17.30 17.72 -27.50
CA GLY A 11 -16.23 17.75 -28.51
C GLY A 11 -15.33 16.52 -28.38
N GLY A 12 -14.82 16.03 -29.52
CA GLY A 12 -14.03 14.80 -29.67
C GLY A 12 -12.54 14.90 -29.30
N GLY A 13 -12.19 15.80 -28.38
CA GLY A 13 -10.81 16.02 -27.92
C GLY A 13 -10.63 15.81 -26.42
N SER A 14 -9.44 16.15 -25.93
CA SER A 14 -9.11 16.24 -24.52
C SER A 14 -10.02 17.27 -23.82
N ARG A 15 -10.61 16.90 -22.68
CA ARG A 15 -11.72 17.64 -22.07
C ARG A 15 -11.30 18.30 -20.77
N VAL A 16 -11.87 19.46 -20.47
CA VAL A 16 -11.66 20.12 -19.17
C VAL A 16 -12.58 19.49 -18.12
N TYR A 17 -11.96 19.07 -17.01
CA TYR A 17 -12.62 18.59 -15.81
C TYR A 17 -12.30 19.51 -14.64
N ARG A 18 -13.27 19.67 -13.75
CA ARG A 18 -13.11 20.29 -12.43
C ARG A 18 -12.93 19.19 -11.40
N LEU A 19 -11.76 19.13 -10.77
CA LEU A 19 -11.45 18.19 -9.71
C LEU A 19 -11.52 18.91 -8.36
N ARG A 20 -12.46 18.48 -7.52
CA ARG A 20 -12.57 18.92 -6.13
C ARG A 20 -12.17 17.78 -5.20
N VAL A 21 -11.20 18.03 -4.33
CA VAL A 21 -10.77 17.11 -3.27
C VAL A 21 -10.97 17.80 -1.93
N GLU A 22 -11.61 17.11 -1.01
CA GLU A 22 -11.92 17.59 0.33
C GLU A 22 -11.52 16.54 1.37
N ASP A 23 -10.74 16.96 2.36
CA ASP A 23 -10.30 16.15 3.48
C ASP A 23 -10.80 16.70 4.83
N ASN A 24 -10.78 15.84 5.85
CA ASN A 24 -11.04 16.17 7.25
C ASN A 24 -9.74 16.11 8.08
N GLY A 25 -8.62 16.51 7.47
CA GLY A 25 -7.29 16.50 8.07
C GLY A 25 -7.06 17.62 9.07
N CYS A 26 -5.79 17.93 9.36
CA CYS A 26 -5.45 18.96 10.34
C CYS A 26 -5.66 20.40 9.86
N GLY A 27 -5.93 20.59 8.56
CA GLY A 27 -5.84 21.89 7.90
C GLY A 27 -4.40 22.33 7.63
N VAL A 28 -4.27 23.38 6.82
CA VAL A 28 -3.03 24.12 6.57
C VAL A 28 -3.16 25.51 7.20
N PRO A 29 -2.19 25.96 8.02
CA PRO A 29 -2.17 27.31 8.58
C PRO A 29 -2.17 28.41 7.49
N PRO A 30 -2.86 29.54 7.69
CA PRO A 30 -3.08 30.55 6.66
C PRO A 30 -1.78 31.11 6.07
N GLU A 31 -0.75 31.30 6.90
CA GLU A 31 0.57 31.79 6.48
C GLU A 31 1.29 30.83 5.50
N HIS A 32 0.93 29.56 5.52
CA HIS A 32 1.56 28.53 4.69
C HIS A 32 0.75 28.15 3.46
N ILE A 33 -0.54 28.54 3.37
CA ILE A 33 -1.41 28.14 2.24
C ILE A 33 -0.84 28.61 0.88
N PRO A 34 -0.48 29.90 0.68
CA PRO A 34 0.03 30.34 -0.62
C PRO A 34 1.30 29.59 -1.02
N ALA A 35 2.25 29.42 -0.11
CA ALA A 35 3.50 28.71 -0.39
C ALA A 35 3.28 27.21 -0.61
N ALA A 36 2.40 26.57 0.15
CA ALA A 36 2.11 25.14 0.02
C ALA A 36 1.50 24.76 -1.33
N PHE A 37 0.69 25.64 -1.93
CA PHE A 37 -0.03 25.36 -3.17
C PHE A 37 0.49 26.13 -4.40
N GLY A 38 1.29 27.17 -4.21
CA GLY A 38 1.83 27.99 -5.30
C GLY A 38 3.35 28.12 -5.34
N GLN A 39 4.09 27.31 -4.56
CA GLN A 39 5.55 27.22 -4.66
C GLN A 39 6.00 25.77 -4.85
N ILE A 40 6.77 25.52 -5.91
CA ILE A 40 7.38 24.23 -6.21
C ILE A 40 8.54 24.00 -5.22
N LEU A 41 8.69 22.76 -4.73
CA LEU A 41 9.67 22.37 -3.70
C LEU A 41 9.45 23.06 -2.33
N TYR A 42 8.21 23.41 -2.01
CA TYR A 42 7.83 23.81 -0.66
C TYR A 42 7.19 22.64 0.10
N GLY A 43 7.53 22.50 1.38
CA GLY A 43 6.78 21.60 2.28
C GLY A 43 7.56 21.07 3.47
N SER A 44 6.83 20.43 4.38
CA SER A 44 7.35 19.83 5.62
C SER A 44 8.02 18.46 5.42
N LYS A 45 8.09 17.97 4.18
CA LYS A 45 8.51 16.60 3.82
C LYS A 45 10.03 16.40 3.73
N TYR A 46 10.83 17.44 3.98
CA TYR A 46 12.30 17.35 4.01
C TYR A 46 12.86 16.72 5.28
N ARG A 47 12.00 16.46 6.27
CA ARG A 47 12.33 15.74 7.49
C ARG A 47 12.38 14.24 7.22
N LEU A 48 13.34 13.53 7.83
CA LEU A 48 13.50 12.09 7.61
C LEU A 48 12.44 11.32 8.41
N ARG A 49 11.27 11.15 7.77
CA ARG A 49 10.09 10.48 8.31
C ARG A 49 9.40 9.72 7.18
N GLN A 50 8.80 8.57 7.49
CA GLN A 50 7.95 7.88 6.53
C GLN A 50 6.80 8.78 6.10
N THR A 51 6.73 9.04 4.81
CA THR A 51 5.69 9.86 4.18
C THR A 51 5.33 9.27 2.83
N ARG A 52 4.10 9.56 2.36
CA ARG A 52 3.64 9.16 1.02
C ARG A 52 4.37 9.93 -0.09
N GLY A 53 4.43 11.26 0.04
CA GLY A 53 5.15 12.17 -0.86
C GLY A 53 6.61 12.37 -0.43
N MET A 54 7.55 12.58 -1.37
CA MET A 54 8.99 12.72 -1.06
C MET A 54 9.50 14.17 -1.15
N PHE A 55 9.15 14.91 -2.21
CA PHE A 55 9.78 16.22 -2.51
C PHE A 55 8.83 17.43 -2.53
N GLY A 56 7.57 17.27 -2.09
CA GLY A 56 6.59 18.35 -2.20
C GLY A 56 6.15 18.70 -3.63
N LEU A 57 6.70 18.04 -4.66
CA LEU A 57 6.43 18.32 -6.07
C LEU A 57 5.01 17.97 -6.53
N GLY A 58 4.46 16.84 -6.06
CA GLY A 58 3.25 16.25 -6.64
C GLY A 58 2.06 17.22 -6.73
N GLY A 59 1.63 17.77 -5.58
CA GLY A 59 0.48 18.69 -5.54
C GLY A 59 0.71 19.96 -6.36
N ALA A 60 1.86 20.62 -6.18
CA ALA A 60 2.19 21.83 -6.91
C ALA A 60 2.26 21.60 -8.44
N MET A 61 2.80 20.45 -8.90
CA MET A 61 2.85 20.10 -10.31
C MET A 61 1.46 19.83 -10.89
N THR A 62 0.57 19.20 -10.13
CA THR A 62 -0.82 19.00 -10.57
C THR A 62 -1.55 20.33 -10.73
N LEU A 63 -1.36 21.27 -9.79
CA LEU A 63 -1.94 22.61 -9.87
C LEU A 63 -1.33 23.42 -11.03
N LEU A 64 -0.02 23.32 -11.23
CA LEU A 64 0.68 23.95 -12.36
C LEU A 64 0.19 23.41 -13.70
N TYR A 65 0.02 22.08 -13.83
CA TYR A 65 -0.53 21.46 -15.03
C TYR A 65 -1.95 21.97 -15.33
N GLY A 66 -2.79 22.07 -14.30
CA GLY A 66 -4.13 22.66 -14.42
C GLY A 66 -4.10 24.12 -14.90
N GLN A 67 -3.19 24.93 -14.36
CA GLN A 67 -3.02 26.32 -14.76
C GLN A 67 -2.48 26.46 -16.19
N ILE A 68 -1.52 25.63 -16.61
CA ILE A 68 -0.95 25.68 -17.97
C ILE A 68 -2.00 25.29 -19.01
N THR A 69 -2.82 24.27 -18.71
CA THR A 69 -3.81 23.75 -19.65
C THR A 69 -5.08 24.60 -19.71
N THR A 70 -5.58 25.08 -18.56
CA THR A 70 -6.89 25.74 -18.48
C THR A 70 -6.83 27.24 -18.22
N HIS A 71 -5.66 27.76 -17.82
CA HIS A 71 -5.46 29.15 -17.38
C HIS A 71 -6.41 29.61 -16.26
N LYS A 72 -7.05 28.68 -15.53
CA LYS A 72 -7.96 28.99 -14.42
C LYS A 72 -7.22 28.98 -13.08
N PRO A 73 -7.59 29.85 -12.14
CA PRO A 73 -6.99 29.86 -10.81
C PRO A 73 -7.43 28.64 -9.99
N VAL A 74 -6.58 28.26 -9.06
CA VAL A 74 -6.85 27.21 -8.08
C VAL A 74 -7.60 27.82 -6.90
N TYR A 75 -8.69 27.17 -6.50
CA TYR A 75 -9.39 27.51 -5.28
C TYR A 75 -8.93 26.59 -4.14
N VAL A 76 -8.51 27.20 -3.03
CA VAL A 76 -8.10 26.49 -1.82
C VAL A 76 -8.89 27.04 -0.64
N ALA A 77 -9.55 26.16 0.11
CA ALA A 77 -10.14 26.50 1.40
C ALA A 77 -9.52 25.64 2.50
N SER A 78 -9.16 26.22 3.63
CA SER A 78 -8.53 25.47 4.73
C SER A 78 -8.94 26.05 6.08
N SER A 79 -9.10 25.17 7.07
CA SER A 79 -9.23 25.57 8.47
C SER A 79 -8.55 24.54 9.38
N THR A 80 -7.87 25.05 10.42
CA THR A 80 -7.23 24.25 11.48
C THR A 80 -8.23 23.76 12.53
N GLY A 81 -9.52 24.11 12.39
CA GLY A 81 -10.58 23.82 13.38
C GLY A 81 -10.78 24.97 14.38
N GLU A 82 -10.16 26.12 14.12
CA GLU A 82 -10.35 27.36 14.86
C GLU A 82 -11.61 28.09 14.39
N THR A 83 -11.77 29.35 14.79
CA THR A 83 -12.91 30.21 14.42
C THR A 83 -12.95 30.59 12.95
N ASP A 84 -11.84 30.47 12.24
CA ASP A 84 -11.67 31.06 10.93
C ASP A 84 -11.45 29.98 9.84
N LYS A 85 -12.08 30.22 8.70
CA LYS A 85 -11.91 29.46 7.46
C LYS A 85 -11.37 30.41 6.42
N HIS A 86 -10.19 30.08 5.88
CA HIS A 86 -9.54 30.91 4.87
C HIS A 86 -9.78 30.33 3.48
N GLU A 87 -10.27 31.17 2.57
CA GLU A 87 -10.51 30.84 1.17
C GLU A 87 -9.58 31.68 0.29
N TYR A 88 -8.81 31.01 -0.55
CA TYR A 88 -7.85 31.60 -1.46
C TYR A 88 -8.17 31.23 -2.91
N LYS A 89 -8.00 32.20 -3.81
CA LYS A 89 -7.81 31.93 -5.25
C LYS A 89 -6.36 32.23 -5.59
N LEU A 90 -5.63 31.20 -6.00
CA LEU A 90 -4.19 31.23 -6.22
C LEU A 90 -3.86 30.94 -7.69
N MET A 91 -2.82 31.59 -8.19
CA MET A 91 -2.07 31.20 -9.38
C MET A 91 -0.60 31.07 -9.04
N ILE A 92 0.17 30.44 -9.92
CA ILE A 92 1.60 30.21 -9.78
C ILE A 92 2.33 31.07 -10.81
N ASP A 93 3.23 31.94 -10.35
CA ASP A 93 4.24 32.56 -11.20
C ASP A 93 5.31 31.52 -11.52
N ILE A 94 5.30 31.03 -12.77
CA ILE A 94 6.18 29.97 -13.23
C ILE A 94 7.64 30.44 -13.27
N GLN A 95 7.89 31.69 -13.66
CA GLN A 95 9.25 32.23 -13.81
C GLN A 95 9.91 32.45 -12.45
N ARG A 96 9.15 33.01 -11.49
CA ARG A 96 9.67 33.35 -10.16
C ARG A 96 9.48 32.23 -9.13
N ASN A 97 8.73 31.19 -9.46
CA ASN A 97 8.31 30.13 -8.55
C ASN A 97 7.68 30.70 -7.26
N LYS A 98 6.70 31.60 -7.43
CA LYS A 98 6.01 32.28 -6.32
C LYS A 98 4.49 32.22 -6.50
N PRO A 99 3.72 32.15 -5.40
CA PRO A 99 2.28 32.23 -5.47
C PRO A 99 1.82 33.66 -5.81
N ILE A 100 0.82 33.76 -6.67
CA ILE A 100 0.05 34.97 -6.95
C ILE A 100 -1.32 34.81 -6.28
N ILE A 101 -1.61 35.67 -5.30
CA ILE A 101 -2.89 35.68 -4.60
C ILE A 101 -3.84 36.61 -5.35
N LEU A 102 -4.89 36.05 -5.96
CA LEU A 102 -5.90 36.84 -6.67
C LEU A 102 -7.01 37.31 -5.74
N HIS A 103 -7.39 36.45 -4.80
CA HIS A 103 -8.46 36.72 -3.85
C HIS A 103 -8.22 35.96 -2.56
N HIS A 104 -8.46 36.63 -1.43
CA HIS A 104 -8.42 36.04 -0.10
C HIS A 104 -9.66 36.49 0.67
N LYS A 105 -10.37 35.53 1.25
CA LYS A 105 -11.54 35.78 2.10
C LYS A 105 -11.41 34.98 3.38
N VAL A 106 -11.74 35.63 4.48
CA VAL A 106 -11.87 34.98 5.79
C VAL A 106 -13.35 34.85 6.10
N LEU A 107 -13.77 33.63 6.40
CA LEU A 107 -15.13 33.30 6.80
C LEU A 107 -15.11 32.78 8.24
N LYS A 108 -16.20 33.02 8.96
CA LYS A 108 -16.44 32.34 10.23
C LYS A 108 -16.61 30.84 9.96
N ASN A 109 -15.96 30.03 10.78
CA ASN A 109 -15.92 28.59 10.66
C ASN A 109 -16.88 27.94 11.64
N ASP A 110 -17.74 27.06 11.15
CA ASP A 110 -18.71 26.32 11.97
C ASP A 110 -18.07 25.03 12.55
N GLY A 111 -16.81 25.13 12.99
CA GLY A 111 -16.04 24.00 13.52
C GLY A 111 -15.54 23.00 12.45
N TRP A 112 -15.60 23.35 11.17
CA TRP A 112 -15.04 22.53 10.11
C TRP A 112 -13.52 22.50 10.18
N ARG A 113 -12.93 21.33 9.99
CA ARG A 113 -11.47 21.14 10.00
C ARG A 113 -11.06 20.32 8.80
N GLY A 114 -10.16 20.85 7.99
CA GLY A 114 -9.75 20.18 6.76
C GLY A 114 -9.22 21.14 5.70
N THR A 115 -9.00 20.58 4.51
CA THR A 115 -8.61 21.34 3.32
C THR A 115 -9.49 20.93 2.14
N VAL A 116 -9.92 21.92 1.36
CA VAL A 116 -10.58 21.76 0.06
C VAL A 116 -9.66 22.33 -1.00
N ILE A 117 -9.42 21.56 -2.05
CA ILE A 117 -8.71 21.99 -3.24
C ILE A 117 -9.65 21.78 -4.42
N ASP A 118 -9.85 22.82 -5.22
CA ASP A 118 -10.72 22.81 -6.37
C ASP A 118 -10.02 23.51 -7.54
N PHE A 119 -9.78 22.77 -8.61
CA PHE A 119 -9.06 23.26 -9.77
C PHE A 119 -9.52 22.58 -11.05
N TYR A 120 -9.12 23.17 -12.17
CA TYR A 120 -9.46 22.70 -13.50
C TYR A 120 -8.24 22.05 -14.13
N LEU A 121 -8.45 20.94 -14.81
CA LEU A 121 -7.41 20.22 -15.53
C LEU A 121 -7.97 19.63 -16.81
N GLU A 122 -7.13 19.55 -17.81
CA GLU A 122 -7.44 18.88 -19.06
C GLU A 122 -7.06 17.39 -18.98
N GLY A 123 -7.88 16.50 -19.55
CA GLY A 123 -7.54 15.06 -19.60
C GLY A 123 -8.56 14.18 -20.32
N ASP A 124 -8.32 12.86 -20.28
CA ASP A 124 -9.19 11.82 -20.85
C ASP A 124 -9.68 10.86 -19.75
N TYR A 125 -10.82 11.19 -19.15
CA TYR A 125 -11.42 10.37 -18.10
C TYR A 125 -11.91 9.00 -18.59
N PRO A 126 -12.60 8.84 -19.73
CA PRO A 126 -13.03 7.53 -20.22
C PRO A 126 -11.89 6.49 -20.28
N ARG A 127 -10.70 6.89 -20.74
CA ARG A 127 -9.52 6.01 -20.75
C ARG A 127 -8.91 5.80 -19.37
N ALA A 128 -8.86 6.84 -18.53
CA ALA A 128 -8.26 6.77 -17.21
C ALA A 128 -9.16 6.14 -16.13
N MET A 129 -10.48 6.08 -16.35
CA MET A 129 -11.49 5.67 -15.37
C MET A 129 -11.16 4.34 -14.68
N PRO A 130 -10.79 3.25 -15.40
CA PRO A 130 -10.48 1.97 -14.75
C PRO A 130 -9.34 2.10 -13.74
N LYS A 131 -8.28 2.83 -14.10
CA LYS A 131 -7.10 3.04 -13.24
C LYS A 131 -7.38 3.96 -12.05
N VAL A 132 -8.21 4.99 -12.23
CA VAL A 132 -8.65 5.85 -11.12
C VAL A 132 -9.48 5.05 -10.10
N LEU A 133 -10.43 4.25 -10.57
CA LEU A 133 -11.24 3.41 -9.69
C LEU A 133 -10.39 2.34 -9.00
N GLU A 134 -9.45 1.73 -9.72
CA GLU A 134 -8.49 0.79 -9.15
C GLU A 134 -7.63 1.43 -8.06
N TYR A 135 -7.14 2.67 -8.28
CA TYR A 135 -6.38 3.43 -7.28
C TYR A 135 -7.19 3.64 -6.00
N LEU A 136 -8.46 4.06 -6.14
CA LEU A 136 -9.34 4.30 -5.00
C LEU A 136 -9.68 3.00 -4.26
N LYS A 137 -9.96 1.92 -4.99
CA LYS A 137 -10.22 0.59 -4.41
C LYS A 137 -9.01 0.06 -3.65
N GLN A 138 -7.82 0.09 -4.24
CA GLN A 138 -6.60 -0.35 -3.57
C GLN A 138 -6.23 0.58 -2.38
N THR A 139 -6.52 1.88 -2.47
CA THR A 139 -6.34 2.82 -1.35
C THR A 139 -7.30 2.52 -0.20
N ALA A 140 -8.54 2.13 -0.49
CA ALA A 140 -9.52 1.70 0.51
C ALA A 140 -9.13 0.38 1.18
N LEU A 141 -8.53 -0.55 0.43
CA LEU A 141 -7.98 -1.81 0.95
C LEU A 141 -6.88 -1.55 1.98
N VAL A 142 -5.92 -0.68 1.67
CA VAL A 142 -4.79 -0.39 2.59
C VAL A 142 -5.17 0.53 3.74
N ASN A 143 -6.20 1.36 3.58
CA ASN A 143 -6.68 2.25 4.63
C ASN A 143 -8.11 1.88 5.05
N PRO A 144 -8.32 0.72 5.72
CA PRO A 144 -9.66 0.28 6.13
C PRO A 144 -10.31 1.18 7.19
N TYR A 145 -9.56 2.16 7.71
CA TYR A 145 -10.03 3.16 8.67
C TYR A 145 -10.51 4.46 8.03
N ALA A 146 -10.42 4.60 6.71
CA ALA A 146 -10.81 5.81 5.97
C ALA A 146 -12.15 5.60 5.23
N ASN A 147 -12.95 6.67 5.18
CA ASN A 147 -14.08 6.77 4.28
C ASN A 147 -13.64 7.49 3.00
N ILE A 148 -13.81 6.87 1.85
CA ILE A 148 -13.49 7.47 0.55
C ILE A 148 -14.78 7.53 -0.26
N THR A 149 -15.16 8.75 -0.65
CA THR A 149 -16.32 8.99 -1.51
C THR A 149 -15.82 9.63 -2.79
N PHE A 150 -16.18 9.04 -3.93
CA PHE A 150 -15.81 9.53 -5.26
C PHE A 150 -17.06 9.67 -6.12
N VAL A 151 -17.25 10.85 -6.70
CA VAL A 151 -18.29 11.12 -7.69
C VAL A 151 -17.63 11.32 -9.04
N ASP A 152 -17.99 10.47 -10.00
CA ASP A 152 -17.47 10.55 -11.35
C ASP A 152 -18.16 11.66 -12.18
N PRO A 153 -17.62 12.00 -13.37
CA PRO A 153 -18.24 12.99 -14.25
C PRO A 153 -19.62 12.61 -14.79
N LYS A 154 -20.02 11.34 -14.69
CA LYS A 154 -21.35 10.83 -15.07
C LYS A 154 -22.33 10.89 -13.90
N GLY A 155 -21.91 11.35 -12.72
CA GLY A 155 -22.72 11.41 -11.51
C GLY A 155 -22.81 10.10 -10.72
N ARG A 156 -22.04 9.05 -11.08
CA ARG A 156 -21.97 7.80 -10.33
C ARG A 156 -21.23 8.02 -9.02
N LEU A 157 -21.85 7.56 -7.94
CA LEU A 157 -21.32 7.64 -6.58
C LEU A 157 -20.63 6.31 -6.22
N TYR A 158 -19.33 6.37 -5.95
CA TYR A 158 -18.56 5.27 -5.40
C TYR A 158 -18.25 5.57 -3.93
N MET A 159 -18.64 4.66 -3.04
CA MET A 159 -18.43 4.79 -1.60
C MET A 159 -17.64 3.61 -1.06
N PHE A 160 -16.47 3.92 -0.50
CA PHE A 160 -15.65 2.96 0.25
C PHE A 160 -15.74 3.35 1.72
N LEU A 161 -16.61 2.68 2.48
CA LEU A 161 -16.84 2.94 3.90
C LEU A 161 -15.72 2.33 4.75
N ARG A 162 -15.38 2.89 5.90
CA ARG A 162 -14.41 2.30 6.83
C ARG A 162 -14.93 0.98 7.42
N ALA A 163 -14.04 0.00 7.58
CA ALA A 163 -14.29 -1.23 8.31
C ALA A 163 -13.86 -1.16 9.79
N THR A 164 -12.88 -0.31 10.11
CA THR A 164 -12.36 -0.19 11.48
C THR A 164 -12.14 1.27 11.88
N LYS A 165 -12.09 1.54 13.17
CA LYS A 165 -11.68 2.86 13.72
C LYS A 165 -10.23 2.84 14.21
N LYS A 166 -9.60 1.66 14.32
CA LYS A 166 -8.22 1.51 14.79
C LYS A 166 -7.26 2.04 13.73
N MET A 167 -6.44 3.01 14.10
CA MET A 167 -5.40 3.57 13.24
C MET A 167 -4.01 3.01 13.62
N PRO A 168 -3.11 2.82 12.65
CA PRO A 168 -1.73 2.47 12.94
C PRO A 168 -1.02 3.65 13.63
N PRO A 169 0.04 3.38 14.43
CA PRO A 169 0.77 4.44 15.11
C PRO A 169 1.38 5.43 14.10
N PRO A 170 1.36 6.75 14.37
CA PRO A 170 1.91 7.73 13.46
C PRO A 170 3.43 7.62 13.36
N PRO A 171 4.02 7.83 12.16
CA PRO A 171 5.46 7.75 11.98
C PRO A 171 6.16 8.90 12.71
N ARG A 172 7.34 8.63 13.25
CA ARG A 172 8.17 9.61 13.97
C ARG A 172 9.33 10.10 13.12
N GLU A 173 9.75 11.33 13.36
CA GLU A 173 10.95 11.89 12.73
C GLU A 173 12.20 11.28 13.39
N ILE A 174 13.19 10.90 12.57
CA ILE A 174 14.47 10.39 13.07
C ILE A 174 15.64 11.16 12.48
N LYS A 175 16.78 11.03 13.17
CA LYS A 175 18.06 11.50 12.68
C LYS A 175 18.54 10.62 11.51
N PRO A 176 19.35 11.17 10.58
CA PRO A 176 19.94 10.37 9.53
C PRO A 176 20.89 9.30 10.09
N HIS A 177 20.90 8.13 9.45
CA HIS A 177 21.87 7.09 9.74
C HIS A 177 23.16 7.34 8.94
N PRO A 178 24.37 7.14 9.50
CA PRO A 178 25.64 7.44 8.82
C PRO A 178 25.78 6.85 7.41
N VAL A 179 25.37 5.59 7.24
CA VAL A 179 25.45 4.87 5.94
C VAL A 179 24.60 5.52 4.84
N GLY A 180 23.50 6.18 5.21
CA GLY A 180 22.55 6.79 4.28
C GLY A 180 22.79 8.27 4.01
N VAL A 181 23.88 8.84 4.51
CA VAL A 181 24.18 10.26 4.37
C VAL A 181 24.96 10.51 3.10
N ASP A 182 24.54 11.54 2.36
CA ASP A 182 25.23 12.04 1.17
C ASP A 182 26.06 13.29 1.50
N VAL A 183 26.97 13.67 0.61
CA VAL A 183 27.91 14.80 0.80
C VAL A 183 27.16 16.10 1.11
N GLU A 184 26.08 16.39 0.38
CA GLU A 184 25.30 17.61 0.58
C GLU A 184 24.56 17.62 1.92
N MET A 185 24.02 16.46 2.33
CA MET A 185 23.38 16.33 3.64
C MET A 185 24.40 16.54 4.75
N LEU A 186 25.60 15.97 4.63
CA LEU A 186 26.68 16.15 5.59
C LEU A 186 27.10 17.62 5.69
N ARG A 187 27.29 18.31 4.54
CA ARG A 187 27.58 19.75 4.49
C ARG A 187 26.53 20.58 5.19
N ARG A 188 25.24 20.29 4.96
CA ARG A 188 24.12 20.98 5.62
C ARG A 188 24.18 20.79 7.14
N ILE A 189 24.44 19.56 7.61
CA ILE A 189 24.56 19.26 9.04
C ILE A 189 25.77 19.99 9.65
N ILE A 190 26.91 20.03 8.96
CA ILE A 190 28.11 20.77 9.40
C ILE A 190 27.83 22.27 9.54
N ARG A 191 27.09 22.88 8.61
CA ARG A 191 26.74 24.32 8.70
C ARG A 191 25.87 24.64 9.91
N ILE A 192 24.93 23.75 10.24
CA ILE A 192 23.96 23.94 11.33
C ILE A 192 24.54 23.55 12.70
N THR A 193 25.59 22.72 12.73
CA THR A 193 26.10 22.15 13.98
C THR A 193 26.65 23.21 14.95
N LYS A 194 26.37 22.99 16.23
CA LYS A 194 26.98 23.71 17.35
C LYS A 194 28.13 22.93 18.02
N CYS A 195 28.39 21.70 17.56
CA CYS A 195 29.43 20.84 18.13
C CYS A 195 30.84 21.33 17.75
N LYS A 196 31.75 21.40 18.73
CA LYS A 196 33.16 21.80 18.53
C LYS A 196 34.11 20.63 18.24
N ASN A 197 33.65 19.39 18.34
CA ASN A 197 34.46 18.19 18.09
C ASN A 197 33.70 17.13 17.31
N MET A 198 34.43 16.28 16.58
CA MET A 198 33.85 15.23 15.73
C MET A 198 33.10 14.17 16.53
N VAL A 199 33.52 13.85 17.76
CA VAL A 199 32.82 12.87 18.60
C VAL A 199 31.41 13.35 18.97
N CYS A 200 31.28 14.62 19.39
CA CYS A 200 29.99 15.23 19.69
C CYS A 200 29.13 15.37 18.44
N PHE A 201 29.74 15.74 17.31
CA PHE A 201 29.07 15.81 16.02
C PHE A 201 28.42 14.48 15.62
N MET A 202 29.19 13.40 15.66
CA MET A 202 28.73 12.04 15.33
C MET A 202 27.59 11.57 16.25
N ARG A 203 27.67 11.86 17.55
CA ARG A 203 26.63 11.46 18.53
C ARG A 203 25.36 12.31 18.43
N THR A 204 25.49 13.59 18.12
CA THR A 204 24.37 14.54 18.16
C THR A 204 23.51 14.43 16.91
N HIS A 205 24.12 14.29 15.74
CA HIS A 205 23.41 14.39 14.46
C HIS A 205 23.04 13.06 13.83
N PHE A 206 23.70 11.97 14.20
CA PHE A 206 23.45 10.66 13.59
C PHE A 206 22.70 9.71 14.51
N HIS A 207 21.88 8.88 13.89
CA HIS A 207 21.09 7.88 14.58
C HIS A 207 21.94 6.67 14.99
N ARG A 208 21.73 6.18 16.23
CA ARG A 208 22.39 4.99 16.79
C ARG A 208 23.94 5.04 16.80
N VAL A 209 24.51 6.23 16.94
CA VAL A 209 25.97 6.41 17.10
C VAL A 209 26.31 6.79 18.55
N GLY A 210 26.90 5.85 19.28
CA GLY A 210 27.43 6.08 20.63
C GLY A 210 28.87 6.65 20.61
N LYS A 211 29.39 7.03 21.78
CA LYS A 211 30.76 7.57 21.94
C LYS A 211 31.82 6.56 21.46
N THR A 212 31.69 5.30 21.84
CA THR A 212 32.62 4.22 21.48
C THR A 212 32.63 3.96 19.98
N THR A 213 31.45 3.86 19.36
CA THR A 213 31.29 3.68 17.91
C THR A 213 31.84 4.88 17.13
N ALA A 214 31.57 6.10 17.61
CA ALA A 214 32.11 7.32 17.00
C ALA A 214 33.64 7.33 17.00
N ILE A 215 34.29 7.01 18.13
CA ILE A 215 35.75 6.96 18.22
C ILE A 215 36.32 5.87 17.30
N LYS A 216 35.72 4.67 17.28
CA LYS A 216 36.15 3.58 16.37
C LYS A 216 36.04 4.00 14.90
N PHE A 217 34.94 4.65 14.53
CA PHE A 217 34.73 5.15 13.17
C PHE A 217 35.71 6.26 12.80
N LEU A 218 35.95 7.24 13.68
CA LEU A 218 36.87 8.34 13.41
C LEU A 218 38.31 7.86 13.25
N LYS A 219 38.74 6.88 14.07
CA LYS A 219 40.02 6.18 13.89
C LYS A 219 40.10 5.49 12.53
N PHE A 220 39.04 4.79 12.11
CA PHE A 220 38.96 4.15 10.79
C PHE A 220 39.00 5.16 9.63
N ALA A 221 38.39 6.34 9.80
CA ALA A 221 38.37 7.40 8.81
C ALA A 221 39.66 8.24 8.78
N GLY A 222 40.58 8.06 9.73
CA GLY A 222 41.81 8.85 9.83
C GLY A 222 41.59 10.29 10.28
N ILE A 223 40.48 10.59 10.98
CA ILE A 223 40.14 11.94 11.46
C ILE A 223 40.33 12.00 12.97
N ASP A 224 41.03 13.03 13.45
CA ASP A 224 41.20 13.25 14.88
C ASP A 224 39.84 13.52 15.56
N PRO A 225 39.47 12.75 16.60
CA PRO A 225 38.29 12.98 17.43
C PRO A 225 38.09 14.43 17.90
N LYS A 226 39.16 15.20 18.07
CA LYS A 226 39.13 16.59 18.55
C LYS A 226 38.94 17.63 17.46
N THR A 227 39.09 17.27 16.17
CA THR A 227 38.91 18.20 15.05
C THR A 227 37.53 18.83 15.11
N ASN A 228 37.45 20.12 14.78
CA ASN A 228 36.19 20.83 14.67
C ASN A 228 35.51 20.49 13.33
N PRO A 229 34.23 20.07 13.33
CA PRO A 229 33.53 19.71 12.10
C PRO A 229 33.50 20.82 11.03
N LYS A 230 33.58 22.09 11.45
CA LYS A 230 33.55 23.25 10.54
C LYS A 230 34.85 23.47 9.77
N ASP A 231 35.95 22.89 10.24
CA ASP A 231 37.28 23.09 9.66
C ASP A 231 37.58 22.04 8.56
N LEU A 232 36.67 21.08 8.35
CA LEU A 232 36.80 20.02 7.34
C LEU A 232 36.75 20.60 5.93
N GLN A 233 37.75 20.25 5.11
CA GLN A 233 37.78 20.61 3.70
C GLN A 233 36.79 19.77 2.89
N SER A 234 36.46 20.24 1.69
CA SER A 234 35.49 19.56 0.82
C SER A 234 35.91 18.12 0.49
N GLU A 235 37.21 17.89 0.34
CA GLU A 235 37.78 16.56 0.09
C GLU A 235 37.65 15.63 1.30
N ASP A 236 37.85 16.16 2.50
CA ASP A 236 37.70 15.40 3.75
C ASP A 236 36.24 14.97 3.97
N ILE A 237 35.28 15.83 3.60
CA ILE A 237 33.85 15.51 3.67
C ILE A 237 33.53 14.33 2.73
N VAL A 238 34.07 14.32 1.51
CA VAL A 238 33.87 13.21 0.57
C VAL A 238 34.49 11.92 1.10
N ARG A 239 35.71 12.00 1.66
CA ARG A 239 36.38 10.86 2.31
C ARG A 239 35.56 10.33 3.48
N LEU A 240 35.03 11.22 4.32
CA LEU A 240 34.21 10.85 5.47
C LEU A 240 32.94 10.09 5.05
N VAL A 241 32.22 10.56 4.03
CA VAL A 241 31.01 9.89 3.53
C VAL A 241 31.33 8.52 2.95
N ARG A 242 32.42 8.40 2.18
CA ARG A 242 32.88 7.09 1.65
C ARG A 242 33.22 6.12 2.79
N SER A 243 33.88 6.61 3.83
CA SER A 243 34.20 5.83 5.03
C SER A 243 32.94 5.43 5.80
N MET A 244 31.93 6.31 5.90
CA MET A 244 30.64 5.99 6.54
C MET A 244 29.93 4.82 5.86
N LYS A 245 30.00 4.74 4.52
CA LYS A 245 29.38 3.66 3.73
C LYS A 245 30.12 2.32 3.86
N ARG A 246 31.46 2.36 4.05
CA ARG A 246 32.31 1.16 4.16
C ARG A 246 32.37 0.58 5.58
N PHE A 247 32.17 1.42 6.60
CA PHE A 247 32.31 1.00 7.99
C PHE A 247 31.15 0.08 8.44
N LYS A 248 31.48 -1.17 8.77
CA LYS A 248 30.51 -2.20 9.21
C LYS A 248 30.19 -2.15 10.71
N GLY A 249 30.80 -1.25 11.48
CA GLY A 249 30.60 -1.18 12.94
C GLY A 249 29.38 -0.36 13.38
N PHE A 250 28.57 0.14 12.46
CA PHE A 250 27.31 0.82 12.79
C PHE A 250 26.19 -0.18 13.08
N LEU A 251 25.37 0.12 14.08
CA LEU A 251 24.16 -0.63 14.36
C LEU A 251 23.11 -0.34 13.29
N SER A 252 22.29 -1.33 12.93
CA SER A 252 21.16 -1.11 12.02
C SER A 252 20.23 -0.01 12.53
N PRO A 253 19.64 0.82 11.66
CA PRO A 253 18.71 1.87 12.05
C PRO A 253 17.48 1.29 12.77
N ASP A 254 16.94 2.05 13.73
CA ASP A 254 15.68 1.70 14.38
C ASP A 254 14.50 1.81 13.40
N ALA A 255 13.59 0.85 13.47
CA ALA A 255 12.37 0.80 12.68
C ALA A 255 11.14 1.32 13.43
N SER A 256 11.26 1.64 14.72
CA SER A 256 10.18 2.23 15.53
C SER A 256 9.62 3.55 14.97
N CYS A 257 10.38 4.20 14.08
CA CYS A 257 9.94 5.41 13.39
C CYS A 257 8.91 5.16 12.28
N LEU A 258 8.78 3.91 11.84
CA LEU A 258 7.87 3.51 10.78
C LEU A 258 6.46 3.27 11.32
N SER A 259 5.50 3.41 10.43
CA SER A 259 4.07 3.19 10.59
C SER A 259 3.65 2.07 9.62
N PRO A 260 3.93 0.80 9.96
CA PRO A 260 3.38 -0.35 9.25
C PRO A 260 1.85 -0.36 9.31
N LEU A 261 1.20 -1.17 8.47
CA LEU A 261 -0.25 -1.41 8.60
C LEU A 261 -0.51 -2.41 9.73
N GLY A 262 0.35 -3.42 9.85
CA GLY A 262 0.15 -4.56 10.72
C GLY A 262 -0.73 -5.63 10.09
N GLU A 263 -0.66 -6.83 10.64
CA GLU A 263 -1.37 -8.00 10.12
C GLU A 263 -2.89 -7.85 10.18
N GLU A 264 -3.41 -7.28 11.28
CA GLU A 264 -4.85 -7.10 11.50
C GLU A 264 -5.48 -6.12 10.50
N LEU A 265 -4.87 -4.95 10.31
CA LEU A 265 -5.44 -3.92 9.42
C LEU A 265 -5.39 -4.39 7.96
N LEU A 266 -4.29 -4.98 7.53
CA LEU A 266 -4.16 -5.48 6.16
C LEU A 266 -5.15 -6.63 5.90
N LYS A 267 -5.33 -7.55 6.86
CA LYS A 267 -6.34 -8.62 6.77
C LYS A 267 -7.75 -8.05 6.66
N THR A 268 -8.09 -7.07 7.51
CA THR A 268 -9.41 -6.42 7.53
C THR A 268 -9.71 -5.74 6.18
N GLY A 269 -8.72 -5.03 5.63
CA GLY A 269 -8.86 -4.36 4.33
C GLY A 269 -9.11 -5.31 3.17
N ILE A 270 -8.39 -6.44 3.15
CA ILE A 270 -8.56 -7.47 2.11
C ILE A 270 -9.94 -8.13 2.23
N ILE A 271 -10.37 -8.51 3.44
CA ILE A 271 -11.68 -9.13 3.66
C ILE A 271 -12.80 -8.21 3.19
N LYS A 272 -12.70 -6.93 3.54
CA LYS A 272 -13.70 -5.91 3.22
C LYS A 272 -13.88 -5.68 1.72
N GLU A 273 -12.80 -5.60 0.94
CA GLU A 273 -12.87 -5.19 -0.48
C GLU A 273 -13.00 -6.37 -1.47
N LEU A 274 -12.61 -7.59 -1.05
CA LEU A 274 -12.49 -8.74 -1.95
C LEU A 274 -13.26 -9.98 -1.50
N GLU A 275 -13.74 -10.03 -0.25
CA GLU A 275 -14.50 -11.15 0.32
C GLU A 275 -13.91 -12.55 -0.01
N PRO A 276 -12.59 -12.76 0.21
CA PRO A 276 -11.95 -14.02 -0.14
C PRO A 276 -12.32 -15.15 0.83
N GLU A 277 -12.22 -16.39 0.36
CA GLU A 277 -12.40 -17.59 1.19
C GLU A 277 -11.28 -17.75 2.22
N PHE A 278 -10.06 -17.34 1.85
CA PHE A 278 -8.87 -17.47 2.69
C PHE A 278 -7.99 -16.23 2.60
N VAL A 279 -7.47 -15.78 3.75
CA VAL A 279 -6.48 -14.71 3.85
C VAL A 279 -5.40 -15.10 4.84
N ALA A 280 -4.14 -14.96 4.43
CA ALA A 280 -3.01 -14.99 5.34
C ALA A 280 -2.15 -13.73 5.15
N VAL A 281 -1.74 -13.15 6.28
CA VAL A 281 -0.84 -11.99 6.31
C VAL A 281 0.43 -12.38 7.08
N CYS A 282 1.54 -11.75 6.72
CA CYS A 282 2.82 -11.85 7.40
C CYS A 282 3.47 -10.47 7.42
N GLN A 283 3.80 -9.98 8.61
CA GLN A 283 4.69 -8.83 8.78
C GLN A 283 6.10 -9.30 9.07
N ARG A 284 7.06 -8.95 8.22
CA ARG A 284 8.47 -9.30 8.40
C ARG A 284 9.12 -8.46 9.49
N LYS A 285 10.20 -9.00 10.07
CA LYS A 285 11.07 -8.24 10.96
C LYS A 285 11.67 -7.05 10.19
N PRO A 286 11.90 -5.90 10.84
CA PRO A 286 12.49 -4.77 10.16
C PRO A 286 13.91 -5.06 9.69
N SER A 287 14.19 -4.64 8.46
CA SER A 287 15.50 -4.71 7.83
C SER A 287 15.96 -3.31 7.44
N SER A 288 17.18 -3.17 6.93
CA SER A 288 17.73 -1.88 6.52
C SER A 288 18.44 -1.96 5.19
N TYR A 289 18.28 -0.94 4.36
CA TYR A 289 19.02 -0.79 3.11
C TYR A 289 19.57 0.63 3.04
N GLY A 290 20.84 0.80 2.67
CA GLY A 290 21.45 2.13 2.51
C GLY A 290 21.24 3.09 3.69
N GLY A 291 21.20 2.59 4.93
CA GLY A 291 20.94 3.39 6.14
C GLY A 291 19.47 3.75 6.41
N HIS A 292 18.53 3.27 5.60
CA HIS A 292 17.10 3.46 5.81
C HIS A 292 16.46 2.18 6.35
N PRO A 293 15.71 2.25 7.47
CA PRO A 293 14.94 1.12 7.96
C PRO A 293 13.73 0.88 7.04
N PHE A 294 13.42 -0.38 6.78
CA PHE A 294 12.22 -0.77 6.05
C PHE A 294 11.57 -2.02 6.66
N ILE A 295 10.25 -2.12 6.50
CA ILE A 295 9.44 -3.27 6.88
C ILE A 295 8.69 -3.73 5.63
N VAL A 296 8.65 -5.04 5.41
CA VAL A 296 7.86 -5.67 4.34
C VAL A 296 6.68 -6.39 4.97
N GLU A 297 5.49 -6.12 4.46
CA GLU A 297 4.26 -6.82 4.79
C GLU A 297 3.77 -7.52 3.53
N VAL A 298 3.42 -8.80 3.67
CA VAL A 298 2.92 -9.59 2.55
C VAL A 298 1.60 -10.23 2.98
N ALA A 299 0.62 -10.23 2.08
CA ALA A 299 -0.59 -11.00 2.25
C ALA A 299 -0.87 -11.86 1.02
N ILE A 300 -1.59 -12.95 1.23
CA ILE A 300 -2.14 -13.78 0.17
C ILE A 300 -3.63 -13.98 0.44
N ALA A 301 -4.43 -13.84 -0.61
CA ALA A 301 -5.86 -14.07 -0.58
C ALA A 301 -6.25 -15.07 -1.68
N TYR A 302 -7.23 -15.91 -1.41
CA TYR A 302 -7.72 -16.93 -2.34
C TYR A 302 -9.25 -16.99 -2.35
N GLY A 303 -9.83 -17.10 -3.55
CA GLY A 303 -11.27 -17.21 -3.76
C GLY A 303 -12.00 -15.86 -3.73
N GLY A 304 -13.33 -15.90 -3.56
CA GLY A 304 -14.16 -14.70 -3.49
C GLY A 304 -14.20 -13.90 -4.80
N ASN A 305 -14.18 -12.57 -4.67
CA ASN A 305 -14.28 -11.61 -5.79
C ASN A 305 -12.92 -11.31 -6.44
N ILE A 306 -11.93 -12.21 -6.31
CA ILE A 306 -10.62 -12.08 -6.94
C ILE A 306 -10.72 -12.44 -8.43
N PRO A 307 -10.26 -11.58 -9.36
CA PRO A 307 -10.37 -11.84 -10.80
C PRO A 307 -9.52 -13.05 -11.23
N ARG A 308 -10.05 -13.85 -12.15
CA ARG A 308 -9.31 -14.95 -12.78
C ARG A 308 -8.67 -14.46 -14.07
N THR A 309 -7.38 -14.16 -14.00
CA THR A 309 -6.59 -13.55 -15.09
C THR A 309 -5.67 -14.54 -15.80
N GLY A 310 -5.66 -15.82 -15.38
CA GLY A 310 -4.73 -16.84 -15.89
C GLY A 310 -3.31 -16.76 -15.29
N ASP A 311 -3.09 -15.79 -14.41
CA ASP A 311 -1.87 -15.56 -13.67
C ASP A 311 -2.21 -15.12 -12.23
N ILE A 312 -1.19 -15.06 -11.37
CA ILE A 312 -1.36 -14.57 -10.00
C ILE A 312 -1.53 -13.06 -10.01
N ASN A 313 -2.62 -12.57 -9.44
CA ASN A 313 -2.84 -11.14 -9.29
C ASN A 313 -1.86 -10.57 -8.25
N LEU A 314 -1.33 -9.38 -8.52
CA LEU A 314 -0.40 -8.70 -7.63
C LEU A 314 -0.88 -7.28 -7.33
N TYR A 315 -1.12 -6.98 -6.05
CA TYR A 315 -1.28 -5.60 -5.58
C TYR A 315 -0.03 -5.15 -4.83
N ARG A 316 0.55 -4.05 -5.29
CA ARG A 316 1.80 -3.50 -4.77
C ARG A 316 1.53 -2.21 -4.04
N PHE A 317 2.15 -2.06 -2.88
CA PHE A 317 2.03 -0.89 -2.06
C PHE A 317 3.39 -0.40 -1.57
N ALA A 318 3.58 0.91 -1.58
CA ALA A 318 4.76 1.54 -0.99
C ALA A 318 4.33 2.72 -0.12
N ASN A 319 4.72 2.72 1.16
CA ASN A 319 4.33 3.74 2.14
C ASN A 319 2.81 4.03 2.14
N LYS A 320 1.98 2.98 2.07
CA LYS A 320 0.52 3.06 1.98
C LYS A 320 -0.03 3.73 0.71
N ILE A 321 0.71 3.67 -0.40
CA ILE A 321 0.31 4.14 -1.74
C ILE A 321 0.24 2.92 -2.67
N PRO A 322 -0.87 2.70 -3.39
CA PRO A 322 -0.93 1.67 -4.43
C PRO A 322 -0.07 2.03 -5.63
N LEU A 323 0.60 1.02 -6.19
CA LEU A 323 1.45 1.13 -7.37
C LEU A 323 0.78 0.40 -8.54
N LEU A 324 0.23 1.16 -9.50
CA LEU A 324 -0.66 0.61 -10.54
C LEU A 324 0.01 0.41 -11.91
N TYR A 325 1.07 1.17 -12.21
CA TYR A 325 1.74 1.12 -13.50
C TYR A 325 3.05 0.33 -13.41
N ASP A 326 3.56 -0.12 -14.56
CA ASP A 326 4.84 -0.81 -14.70
C ASP A 326 5.06 -2.04 -13.80
N GLU A 327 4.00 -2.85 -13.60
CA GLU A 327 4.05 -4.07 -12.77
C GLU A 327 5.18 -5.02 -13.18
N ALA A 328 5.42 -5.16 -14.49
CA ALA A 328 6.44 -6.05 -15.04
C ALA A 328 7.87 -5.72 -14.59
N SER A 329 8.15 -4.45 -14.30
CA SER A 329 9.49 -3.96 -13.92
C SER A 329 9.74 -4.01 -12.41
N ASP A 330 8.71 -4.27 -11.60
CA ASP A 330 8.80 -4.24 -10.16
C ASP A 330 9.55 -5.44 -9.58
N VAL A 331 10.29 -5.20 -8.49
CA VAL A 331 10.95 -6.27 -7.73
C VAL A 331 9.97 -7.34 -7.25
N SER A 332 8.75 -6.96 -6.85
CA SER A 332 7.72 -7.88 -6.35
C SER A 332 7.27 -8.86 -7.43
N TRP A 333 7.08 -8.37 -8.66
CA TRP A 333 6.66 -9.21 -9.78
C TRP A 333 7.76 -10.20 -10.19
N ARG A 334 9.02 -9.75 -10.19
CA ARG A 334 10.17 -10.62 -10.43
C ARG A 334 10.27 -11.74 -9.40
N VAL A 335 10.00 -11.45 -8.13
CA VAL A 335 9.97 -12.46 -7.06
C VAL A 335 8.82 -13.45 -7.25
N ILE A 336 7.62 -12.98 -7.61
CA ILE A 336 6.47 -13.88 -7.87
C ILE A 336 6.78 -14.85 -9.01
N LYS A 337 7.39 -14.36 -10.09
CA LYS A 337 7.80 -15.20 -11.23
C LYS A 337 8.91 -16.19 -10.88
N SER A 338 9.78 -15.88 -9.92
CA SER A 338 10.86 -16.79 -9.51
C SER A 338 10.40 -17.91 -8.56
N ILE A 339 9.19 -17.81 -8.00
CA ILE A 339 8.65 -18.81 -7.07
C ILE A 339 7.95 -19.93 -7.83
N ASN A 340 8.25 -21.18 -7.45
CA ASN A 340 7.55 -22.34 -7.99
C ASN A 340 6.22 -22.58 -7.24
N TRP A 341 5.12 -22.02 -7.78
CA TRP A 341 3.78 -22.08 -7.20
C TRP A 341 3.17 -23.48 -7.13
N ARG A 342 3.62 -24.41 -7.97
CA ARG A 342 3.17 -25.81 -7.94
C ARG A 342 3.50 -26.49 -6.62
N GLN A 343 4.62 -26.12 -5.98
CA GLN A 343 4.99 -26.63 -4.65
C GLN A 343 3.97 -26.25 -3.56
N TYR A 344 3.23 -25.16 -3.77
CA TYR A 344 2.18 -24.70 -2.86
C TYR A 344 0.78 -25.10 -3.31
N LYS A 345 0.67 -26.02 -4.28
CA LYS A 345 -0.59 -26.47 -4.90
C LYS A 345 -1.41 -25.36 -5.54
N VAL A 346 -0.75 -24.29 -5.97
CA VAL A 346 -1.39 -23.17 -6.67
C VAL A 346 -1.16 -23.36 -8.16
N SER A 347 -2.25 -23.42 -8.93
CA SER A 347 -2.20 -23.30 -10.38
C SER A 347 -2.46 -21.84 -10.81
N PRO A 348 -1.92 -21.40 -11.96
CA PRO A 348 -2.09 -20.02 -12.44
C PRO A 348 -3.55 -19.60 -12.66
N ASP A 349 -4.43 -20.55 -12.99
CA ASP A 349 -5.86 -20.28 -13.22
C ASP A 349 -6.67 -20.02 -11.94
N MET A 350 -6.08 -20.26 -10.77
CA MET A 350 -6.77 -20.07 -9.50
C MET A 350 -6.90 -18.58 -9.16
N PRO A 351 -8.02 -18.15 -8.55
CA PRO A 351 -8.22 -16.78 -8.08
C PRO A 351 -7.34 -16.52 -6.86
N VAL A 352 -6.06 -16.21 -7.08
CA VAL A 352 -5.05 -15.91 -6.06
C VAL A 352 -4.60 -14.46 -6.22
N LEU A 353 -4.59 -13.74 -5.10
CA LEU A 353 -4.04 -12.39 -5.01
C LEU A 353 -2.90 -12.38 -4.02
N VAL A 354 -1.75 -11.86 -4.45
CA VAL A 354 -0.62 -11.54 -3.58
C VAL A 354 -0.59 -10.03 -3.38
N VAL A 355 -0.50 -9.61 -2.13
CA VAL A 355 -0.34 -8.20 -1.75
C VAL A 355 1.05 -8.01 -1.17
N THR A 356 1.81 -7.06 -1.70
CA THR A 356 3.10 -6.65 -1.13
C THR A 356 3.05 -5.20 -0.67
N HIS A 357 3.53 -4.92 0.54
CA HIS A 357 3.63 -3.57 1.07
C HIS A 357 5.03 -3.32 1.63
N ILE A 358 5.67 -2.26 1.15
CA ILE A 358 6.98 -1.80 1.63
C ILE A 358 6.81 -0.49 2.36
N CYS A 359 7.25 -0.47 3.61
CA CYS A 359 7.20 0.69 4.49
C CYS A 359 8.63 1.14 4.83
N SER A 360 9.02 2.36 4.46
CA SER A 360 10.38 2.88 4.71
C SER A 360 10.41 4.41 4.80
N THR A 361 11.46 4.97 5.43
CA THR A 361 11.71 6.42 5.40
C THR A 361 12.00 6.94 3.99
N LYS A 362 12.62 6.11 3.16
CA LYS A 362 12.89 6.34 1.75
C LYS A 362 12.54 5.05 1.03
N VAL A 363 11.72 5.09 0.00
CA VAL A 363 11.44 3.90 -0.83
C VAL A 363 12.31 4.03 -2.08
N PRO A 364 12.97 2.95 -2.53
CA PRO A 364 13.87 3.00 -3.67
C PRO A 364 13.06 2.95 -4.97
N TYR A 365 12.40 4.05 -5.35
CA TYR A 365 11.74 4.16 -6.64
C TYR A 365 12.76 4.31 -7.76
N LYS A 366 12.52 3.69 -8.91
CA LYS A 366 13.38 3.87 -10.11
C LYS A 366 13.02 5.15 -10.89
N THR A 367 11.73 5.52 -10.89
CA THR A 367 11.21 6.70 -11.58
C THR A 367 10.72 7.76 -10.59
N VAL A 368 10.67 9.03 -11.04
CA VAL A 368 10.14 10.15 -10.23
C VAL A 368 8.63 10.00 -9.99
N GLY A 369 7.92 9.34 -10.92
CA GLY A 369 6.50 9.02 -10.83
C GLY A 369 6.14 8.02 -9.72
N LYS A 370 7.13 7.29 -9.17
CA LYS A 370 6.97 6.32 -8.09
C LYS A 370 6.16 5.07 -8.46
N GLU A 371 6.16 4.66 -9.71
CA GLU A 371 5.30 3.57 -10.19
C GLU A 371 5.78 2.17 -9.80
N PHE A 372 7.08 2.00 -9.56
CA PHE A 372 7.62 0.71 -9.16
C PHE A 372 8.88 0.83 -8.32
N VAL A 373 9.15 -0.24 -7.58
CA VAL A 373 10.27 -0.35 -6.66
C VAL A 373 11.46 -0.96 -7.37
N ALA A 374 12.62 -0.32 -7.22
CA ALA A 374 13.88 -0.77 -7.76
C ALA A 374 14.32 -2.10 -7.11
N ASP A 375 15.06 -2.85 -7.89
CA ASP A 375 15.53 -4.18 -7.53
C ASP A 375 16.79 -4.11 -6.65
N ILE A 376 16.56 -3.93 -5.35
CA ILE A 376 17.60 -3.92 -4.31
C ILE A 376 17.67 -5.32 -3.67
N PRO A 377 18.85 -5.96 -3.57
CA PRO A 377 18.99 -7.32 -3.05
C PRO A 377 18.38 -7.54 -1.66
N GLU A 378 18.58 -6.61 -0.73
CA GLU A 378 18.06 -6.68 0.64
C GLU A 378 16.53 -6.64 0.65
N VAL A 379 15.93 -5.79 -0.19
CA VAL A 379 14.48 -5.65 -0.32
C VAL A 379 13.90 -6.89 -0.99
N ARG A 380 14.51 -7.35 -2.08
CA ARG A 380 14.09 -8.56 -2.81
C ARG A 380 14.05 -9.77 -1.89
N ARG A 381 15.11 -9.98 -1.09
CA ARG A 381 15.22 -11.10 -0.15
C ARG A 381 14.08 -11.11 0.87
N GLU A 382 13.75 -9.97 1.47
CA GLU A 382 12.66 -9.93 2.46
C GLU A 382 11.28 -10.12 1.83
N ILE A 383 11.06 -9.61 0.62
CA ILE A 383 9.82 -9.88 -0.13
C ILE A 383 9.68 -11.37 -0.45
N GLU A 384 10.75 -12.00 -0.93
CA GLU A 384 10.77 -13.44 -1.25
C GLU A 384 10.46 -14.30 -0.01
N LEU A 385 11.09 -14.00 1.12
CA LEU A 385 10.84 -14.70 2.38
C LEU A 385 9.40 -14.48 2.87
N GLY A 386 8.87 -13.27 2.76
CA GLY A 386 7.48 -12.95 3.11
C GLY A 386 6.46 -13.69 2.25
N ILE A 387 6.66 -13.73 0.93
CA ILE A 387 5.78 -14.46 0.01
C ILE A 387 5.82 -15.96 0.30
N ARG A 388 7.01 -16.55 0.51
CA ARG A 388 7.13 -17.97 0.88
C ARG A 388 6.43 -18.31 2.20
N GLU A 389 6.38 -17.39 3.14
CA GLU A 389 5.72 -17.60 4.42
C GLU A 389 4.19 -17.66 4.27
N VAL A 390 3.59 -16.73 3.53
CA VAL A 390 2.15 -16.74 3.27
C VAL A 390 1.75 -17.86 2.29
N ALA A 391 2.58 -18.18 1.30
CA ALA A 391 2.33 -19.27 0.35
C ALA A 391 2.29 -20.64 1.05
N ARG A 392 3.13 -20.88 2.06
CA ARG A 392 3.05 -22.09 2.90
C ARG A 392 1.71 -22.20 3.63
N LYS A 393 1.20 -21.09 4.19
CA LYS A 393 -0.11 -21.05 4.85
C LYS A 393 -1.24 -21.35 3.86
N LEU A 394 -1.17 -20.80 2.64
CA LEU A 394 -2.14 -21.11 1.58
C LEU A 394 -2.08 -22.58 1.16
N GLY A 395 -0.88 -23.13 0.94
CA GLY A 395 -0.73 -24.54 0.55
C GLY A 395 -1.29 -25.52 1.58
N TYR A 396 -1.20 -25.19 2.87
CA TYR A 396 -1.86 -25.96 3.95
C TYR A 396 -3.39 -25.90 3.83
N TYR A 397 -3.95 -24.71 3.61
CA TYR A 397 -5.40 -24.53 3.41
C TYR A 397 -5.92 -25.31 2.18
N LEU A 398 -5.25 -25.18 1.03
CA LEU A 398 -5.61 -25.90 -0.19
C LEU A 398 -5.51 -27.42 0.00
N SER A 399 -4.49 -27.91 0.70
CA SER A 399 -4.35 -29.33 1.02
C SER A 399 -5.51 -29.85 1.87
N LYS A 400 -5.96 -29.06 2.85
CA LYS A 400 -7.12 -29.41 3.68
C LYS A 400 -8.42 -29.42 2.85
N LYS A 401 -8.59 -28.45 1.96
CA LYS A 401 -9.74 -28.36 1.04
C LYS A 401 -9.79 -29.54 0.06
N GLU A 402 -8.66 -29.88 -0.56
CA GLU A 402 -8.55 -31.07 -1.44
C GLU A 402 -8.89 -32.37 -0.71
N LYS A 403 -8.40 -32.53 0.53
CA LYS A 403 -8.70 -33.70 1.36
C LYS A 403 -10.19 -33.80 1.64
N ALA A 404 -10.83 -32.71 2.05
CA ALA A 404 -12.27 -32.67 2.30
C ALA A 404 -13.08 -33.01 1.03
N ILE A 405 -12.72 -32.44 -0.13
CA ILE A 405 -13.38 -32.75 -1.41
C ILE A 405 -13.21 -34.22 -1.76
N ARG A 406 -12.02 -34.79 -1.54
CA ARG A 406 -11.76 -36.21 -1.82
C ARG A 406 -12.56 -37.13 -0.91
N GLU A 407 -12.67 -36.78 0.38
CA GLU A 407 -13.51 -37.52 1.34
C GLU A 407 -14.98 -37.44 0.96
N GLN A 408 -15.49 -36.27 0.59
CA GLN A 408 -16.88 -36.10 0.14
C GLN A 408 -17.16 -36.90 -1.15
N LYS A 409 -16.26 -36.88 -2.13
CA LYS A 409 -16.38 -37.71 -3.34
C LYS A 409 -16.37 -39.20 -3.01
N ARG A 410 -15.47 -39.63 -2.11
CA ARG A 410 -15.40 -41.03 -1.65
C ARG A 410 -16.71 -41.46 -0.97
N LEU A 411 -17.27 -40.61 -0.11
CA LEU A 411 -18.55 -40.85 0.54
C LEU A 411 -19.70 -40.91 -0.47
N GLY A 412 -19.74 -40.00 -1.46
CA GLY A 412 -20.75 -40.03 -2.52
C GLY A 412 -20.69 -41.29 -3.38
N VAL A 413 -19.48 -41.79 -3.67
CA VAL A 413 -19.26 -43.07 -4.33
C VAL A 413 -19.79 -44.21 -3.46
N PHE A 414 -19.46 -44.24 -2.17
CA PHE A 414 -19.99 -45.27 -1.26
C PHE A 414 -21.51 -45.23 -1.16
N ALA A 415 -22.12 -44.05 -1.03
CA ALA A 415 -23.58 -43.91 -0.99
C ALA A 415 -24.26 -44.47 -2.25
N LYS A 416 -23.62 -44.36 -3.43
CA LYS A 416 -24.16 -44.88 -4.70
C LYS A 416 -24.00 -46.39 -4.86
N TYR A 417 -22.84 -46.95 -4.48
CA TYR A 417 -22.52 -48.36 -4.77
C TYR A 417 -22.84 -49.31 -3.61
N LEU A 418 -22.77 -48.84 -2.36
CA LEU A 418 -22.98 -49.70 -1.19
C LEU A 418 -24.39 -50.31 -1.14
N PRO A 419 -25.48 -49.58 -1.47
CA PRO A 419 -26.81 -50.16 -1.61
C PRO A 419 -26.90 -51.28 -2.66
N LYS A 420 -26.28 -51.07 -3.81
CA LYS A 420 -26.29 -52.06 -4.90
C LYS A 420 -25.51 -53.31 -4.53
N ILE A 421 -24.36 -53.15 -3.86
CA ILE A 421 -23.56 -54.29 -3.38
C ILE A 421 -24.37 -55.09 -2.37
N ALA A 422 -25.00 -54.43 -1.39
CA ALA A 422 -25.82 -55.10 -0.39
C ALA A 422 -26.99 -55.86 -1.04
N GLU A 423 -27.71 -55.23 -1.98
CA GLU A 423 -28.81 -55.87 -2.70
C GLU A 423 -28.36 -57.12 -3.49
N PHE A 424 -27.28 -57.00 -4.28
CA PHE A 424 -26.78 -58.13 -5.06
C PHE A 424 -26.21 -59.25 -4.20
N SER A 425 -25.50 -58.92 -3.11
CA SER A 425 -25.01 -59.93 -2.17
C SER A 425 -26.15 -60.63 -1.42
N SER A 426 -27.22 -59.90 -1.07
CA SER A 426 -28.41 -60.48 -0.45
C SER A 426 -29.13 -61.47 -1.35
N LYS A 427 -29.30 -61.10 -2.62
CA LYS A 427 -29.91 -61.95 -3.66
C LYS A 427 -29.12 -63.23 -3.92
N LEU A 428 -27.81 -63.22 -3.71
CA LEU A 428 -26.95 -64.37 -3.96
C LEU A 428 -27.01 -65.41 -2.82
N VAL A 429 -27.37 -64.97 -1.60
CA VAL A 429 -27.39 -65.79 -0.38
C VAL A 429 -28.81 -66.00 0.15
N ASP A 430 -29.84 -65.51 -0.56
CA ASP A 430 -31.27 -65.51 -0.18
C ASP A 430 -31.49 -65.02 1.27
N ARG A 431 -30.91 -63.87 1.61
CA ARG A 431 -31.10 -63.20 2.91
C ARG A 431 -31.63 -61.78 2.73
N GLU A 432 -32.13 -61.20 3.81
CA GLU A 432 -32.51 -59.78 3.83
C GLU A 432 -31.29 -58.86 3.78
N PRO A 433 -31.39 -57.72 3.07
CA PRO A 433 -30.26 -56.80 2.91
C PRO A 433 -29.88 -56.19 4.27
N PRO A 434 -28.59 -56.19 4.64
CA PRO A 434 -28.14 -55.60 5.89
C PRO A 434 -28.37 -54.09 5.91
N ASP A 435 -28.64 -53.52 7.09
CA ASP A 435 -28.83 -52.07 7.25
C ASP A 435 -27.53 -51.29 6.98
N ILE A 436 -27.56 -50.54 5.88
CA ILE A 436 -26.42 -49.81 5.33
C ILE A 436 -26.28 -48.44 5.99
N GLU A 437 -27.34 -47.92 6.60
CA GLU A 437 -27.30 -46.60 7.26
C GLU A 437 -26.31 -46.60 8.43
N VAL A 438 -26.24 -47.69 9.18
CA VAL A 438 -25.30 -47.85 10.30
C VAL A 438 -23.85 -47.78 9.80
N LEU A 439 -23.55 -48.39 8.65
CA LEU A 439 -22.21 -48.37 8.04
C LEU A 439 -21.88 -46.99 7.48
N LEU A 440 -22.83 -46.31 6.83
CA LEU A 440 -22.64 -44.96 6.32
C LEU A 440 -22.43 -43.95 7.46
N ARG A 441 -23.16 -44.07 8.58
CA ARG A 441 -22.96 -43.27 9.81
C ARG A 441 -21.62 -43.56 10.50
N ARG A 442 -21.10 -44.79 10.39
CA ARG A 442 -19.80 -45.16 10.98
C ARG A 442 -18.63 -44.68 10.13
N ILE A 443 -18.79 -44.63 8.81
CA ILE A 443 -17.77 -44.16 7.85
C ILE A 443 -17.78 -42.63 7.74
N GLY A 444 -18.94 -41.99 7.83
CA GLY A 444 -19.09 -40.55 7.89
C GLY A 444 -19.61 -40.11 9.25
N ARG A 445 -18.78 -39.51 10.10
CA ARG A 445 -19.27 -38.67 11.21
C ARG A 445 -20.12 -37.53 10.61
N PHE A 446 -21.42 -37.76 10.50
CA PHE A 446 -22.41 -36.84 9.95
C PHE A 446 -22.79 -35.81 11.03
N GLU A 447 -22.49 -34.53 10.79
CA GLU A 447 -23.37 -33.45 11.26
C GLU A 447 -24.39 -33.22 10.13
N PRO A 448 -25.69 -33.45 10.34
CA PRO A 448 -26.69 -33.09 9.36
C PRO A 448 -26.84 -31.57 9.39
N ARG A 449 -26.35 -30.89 8.36
CA ARG A 449 -26.87 -29.58 7.97
C ARG A 449 -27.82 -29.78 6.79
N GLU A 450 -29.04 -29.33 7.04
CA GLU A 450 -30.23 -29.35 6.20
C GLU A 450 -29.92 -29.21 4.71
N ILE A 451 -30.27 -30.23 3.94
CA ILE A 451 -30.47 -30.10 2.50
C ILE A 451 -31.96 -29.80 2.34
N SER A 452 -32.26 -28.52 2.17
CA SER A 452 -33.57 -28.04 1.77
C SER A 452 -33.94 -28.60 0.39
N ARG A 453 -35.19 -29.05 0.33
CA ARG A 453 -35.95 -29.53 -0.82
C ARG A 453 -35.79 -28.61 -2.04
N GLU A 454 -35.36 -29.17 -3.17
CA GLU A 454 -35.85 -28.73 -4.48
C GLU A 454 -36.49 -29.96 -5.15
N ALA A 455 -37.80 -29.87 -5.29
CA ALA A 455 -38.64 -30.85 -5.96
C ALA A 455 -38.47 -30.72 -7.48
N THR A 456 -38.51 -31.88 -8.13
CA THR A 456 -38.56 -32.16 -9.57
C THR A 456 -39.63 -31.35 -10.34
N PRO A 457 -39.38 -30.97 -11.61
CA PRO A 457 -40.45 -30.73 -12.58
C PRO A 457 -40.92 -32.06 -13.20
N GLY A 458 -42.23 -32.20 -13.34
CA GLY A 458 -42.93 -33.43 -13.67
C GLY A 458 -42.82 -33.91 -15.12
N GLU A 459 -42.94 -35.23 -15.25
CA GLU A 459 -43.28 -35.94 -16.48
C GLU A 459 -44.78 -35.73 -16.77
N GLN A 460 -45.10 -35.18 -17.93
CA GLN A 460 -46.46 -35.22 -18.49
C GLN A 460 -46.60 -36.51 -19.29
N GLU A 461 -47.54 -37.34 -18.83
CA GLU A 461 -48.09 -38.49 -19.54
C GLU A 461 -48.73 -38.04 -20.85
N ALA A 462 -48.30 -38.64 -21.97
CA ALA A 462 -49.05 -38.66 -23.21
C ALA A 462 -49.91 -39.93 -23.23
N SER A 463 -51.23 -39.76 -23.30
CA SER A 463 -52.18 -40.83 -23.65
C SER A 463 -52.67 -40.60 -25.09
N PRO A 464 -53.00 -41.67 -25.83
CA PRO A 464 -53.24 -41.62 -27.27
C PRO A 464 -54.71 -41.35 -27.61
N GLU A 465 -54.94 -40.58 -28.67
CA GLU A 465 -56.03 -40.72 -29.63
C GLU A 465 -55.65 -40.04 -30.95
#